data_AF-A0AA35KQ45-F1
#
_entry.id   AF-A0AA35KQ45-F1
#
_cell.length_a   1.000
_cell.length_b   1.000
_cell.length_c   1.000
_cell.angle_alpha   90.00
_cell.angle_beta   90.00
_cell.angle_gamma   90.00
#
_symmetry.space_group_name_H-M   'P 1'
#
loop_
_entity.id
_entity.type
_entity.pdbx_description
1 polymer ?
#
loop_
_entity_poly.entity_id
_entity_poly.type
_entity_poly.pdbx_seq_one_letter_code
_entity_poly.pdbx_strand_id
1 'polypeptide(L)'
;MLPLQESFPASRASPFGFPEALPQRRQQLARRRVAPTWRAPERQAGACEAALPWWEAPRRESVRLCCSRGGRAALPELWPPEAPCLARLCPPALLAARQALIVLAHPERTSFNYAMKEAAVEALQKSGWKVTVSDLYAMRFNPVLSRDDVTGKPKDPQHFSYPAETGLAWKEGRLSKDIVEEQKKLDAADLVIFQFPLQWFGVPAILKGWYERVLTGGFAYSYSAMYDQGPFKNKKTLLSFTTGGMGSMYTPEGINGDINILLWPIQSGTLHFCGFQVLAPQIAFSIGHTPPEARSQILEMWKKRLATIWEETPLSFAPSYNFDLSFAGGFLLKKEVQEQQEDKKYGLTTGQHLGKPLLPDNQVKAQQK
;
A
#
# COMPACT_ATOMS: atom_id res chain seq x y z
N MET A 1 -62.04 4.83 60.37
CA MET A 1 -60.97 5.79 60.00
C MET A 1 -59.94 5.05 59.19
N LEU A 2 -60.01 5.17 57.87
CA LEU A 2 -58.99 4.82 56.87
C LEU A 2 -59.46 5.49 55.58
N PRO A 3 -58.71 6.45 55.00
CA PRO A 3 -59.06 7.00 53.71
C PRO A 3 -57.95 6.82 52.65
N LEU A 4 -58.44 6.72 51.40
CA LEU A 4 -57.93 7.30 50.16
C LEU A 4 -56.59 6.80 49.60
N GLN A 5 -56.65 6.29 48.36
CA GLN A 5 -56.09 7.06 47.24
C GLN A 5 -56.82 6.78 45.92
N GLU A 6 -57.19 7.89 45.29
CA GLU A 6 -57.95 8.02 44.05
C GLU A 6 -57.10 7.81 42.79
N SER A 7 -57.78 7.32 41.77
CA SER A 7 -57.46 7.34 40.35
C SER A 7 -57.44 8.76 39.75
N PHE A 8 -56.47 9.04 38.87
CA PHE A 8 -56.51 10.17 37.91
C PHE A 8 -56.47 9.67 36.45
N PRO A 9 -57.08 10.41 35.49
CA PRO A 9 -57.41 9.91 34.16
C PRO A 9 -56.48 10.39 33.04
N ALA A 10 -56.64 9.77 31.87
CA ALA A 10 -56.01 10.07 30.60
C ALA A 10 -56.39 11.45 30.02
N SER A 11 -55.43 12.16 29.39
CA SER A 11 -55.59 12.80 28.07
C SER A 11 -54.34 13.54 27.58
N ARG A 12 -54.28 13.65 26.24
CA ARG A 12 -53.63 14.68 25.37
C ARG A 12 -52.37 14.29 24.59
N ALA A 13 -52.66 13.92 23.33
CA ALA A 13 -52.22 14.55 22.08
C ALA A 13 -50.83 15.21 22.03
N SER A 14 -50.01 14.67 21.13
CA SER A 14 -48.67 15.10 20.76
C SER A 14 -48.68 16.33 19.83
N PRO A 15 -47.76 17.31 19.96
CA PRO A 15 -47.74 18.50 19.12
C PRO A 15 -46.50 18.52 18.22
N PHE A 16 -46.47 17.78 17.10
CA PHE A 16 -45.49 18.03 16.03
C PHE A 16 -46.09 17.68 14.66
N GLY A 17 -46.70 18.68 14.03
CA GLY A 17 -47.13 18.65 12.64
C GLY A 17 -45.94 18.88 11.71
N PHE A 18 -45.69 17.94 10.81
CA PHE A 18 -44.78 18.10 9.67
C PHE A 18 -45.52 18.78 8.52
N PRO A 19 -44.96 19.80 7.85
CA PRO A 19 -45.57 20.36 6.65
C PRO A 19 -45.34 19.48 5.42
N GLU A 20 -46.42 19.31 4.65
CA GLU A 20 -46.55 18.53 3.42
C GLU A 20 -45.64 18.97 2.26
N ALA A 21 -45.45 18.02 1.35
CA ALA A 21 -44.59 18.01 0.19
C ALA A 21 -44.87 19.12 -0.86
N LEU A 22 -43.79 19.69 -1.39
CA LEU A 22 -43.79 20.57 -2.56
C LEU A 22 -43.89 19.76 -3.88
N PRO A 23 -44.59 20.24 -4.93
CA PRO A 23 -44.78 19.50 -6.17
C PRO A 23 -43.52 19.47 -7.04
N GLN A 24 -43.18 18.27 -7.55
CA GLN A 24 -42.12 18.04 -8.52
C GLN A 24 -42.40 18.74 -9.86
N ARG A 25 -41.63 19.78 -10.20
CA ARG A 25 -41.56 20.30 -11.57
C ARG A 25 -40.66 19.39 -12.42
N ARG A 26 -41.27 18.65 -13.34
CA ARG A 26 -40.60 17.95 -14.45
C ARG A 26 -39.97 18.99 -15.38
N GLN A 27 -38.64 19.10 -15.39
CA GLN A 27 -37.91 19.74 -16.49
C GLN A 27 -37.59 18.69 -17.56
N GLN A 28 -38.28 18.77 -18.69
CA GLN A 28 -37.88 18.10 -19.93
C GLN A 28 -36.68 18.85 -20.52
N LEU A 29 -35.47 18.28 -20.40
CA LEU A 29 -34.31 18.74 -21.15
C LEU A 29 -34.18 17.91 -22.44
N ALA A 30 -34.43 18.59 -23.56
CA ALA A 30 -34.26 18.07 -24.90
C ALA A 30 -32.79 17.66 -25.15
N ARG A 31 -32.58 16.38 -25.48
CA ARG A 31 -31.29 15.86 -25.94
C ARG A 31 -30.99 16.38 -27.35
N ARG A 32 -30.20 17.45 -27.47
CA ARG A 32 -29.53 17.77 -28.74
C ARG A 32 -28.27 16.90 -28.85
N ARG A 33 -28.33 15.86 -29.67
CA ARG A 33 -27.14 15.14 -30.16
C ARG A 33 -26.41 16.06 -31.12
N VAL A 34 -25.19 16.46 -30.78
CA VAL A 34 -24.24 17.04 -31.73
C VAL A 34 -23.14 15.99 -31.92
N ALA A 35 -23.10 15.40 -33.12
CA ALA A 35 -22.03 14.51 -33.54
C ALA A 35 -20.88 15.37 -34.09
N PRO A 36 -19.62 15.17 -33.65
CA PRO A 36 -18.48 15.75 -34.34
C PRO A 36 -17.99 14.76 -35.40
N THR A 37 -18.24 15.08 -36.67
CA THR A 37 -17.54 14.48 -37.80
C THR A 37 -16.17 15.13 -37.95
N TRP A 38 -15.12 14.46 -37.48
CA TRP A 38 -13.74 14.79 -37.84
C TRP A 38 -13.12 13.61 -38.59
N ARG A 39 -12.83 13.83 -39.87
CA ARG A 39 -12.01 12.93 -40.70
C ARG A 39 -10.54 13.26 -40.46
N ALA A 40 -9.75 12.27 -40.08
CA ALA A 40 -8.29 12.34 -40.13
C ALA A 40 -7.80 11.84 -41.52
N PRO A 41 -6.71 12.40 -42.08
CA PRO A 41 -6.14 11.91 -43.34
C PRO A 41 -5.27 10.67 -43.12
N GLU A 42 -5.45 9.67 -43.99
CA GLU A 42 -4.58 8.51 -44.16
C GLU A 42 -3.15 8.94 -44.53
N ARG A 43 -2.16 8.33 -43.87
CA ARG A 43 -0.82 8.15 -44.45
C ARG A 43 -0.43 6.68 -44.34
N GLN A 44 -0.14 6.13 -45.51
CA GLN A 44 0.46 4.82 -45.73
C GLN A 44 1.87 4.79 -45.12
N ALA A 45 2.19 3.71 -44.41
CA ALA A 45 3.56 3.30 -44.15
C ALA A 45 3.66 1.80 -44.45
N GLY A 46 4.60 1.48 -45.34
CA GLY A 46 4.84 0.15 -45.89
C GLY A 46 5.34 -0.89 -44.89
N ALA A 47 5.27 -2.13 -45.36
CA ALA A 47 5.64 -3.36 -44.68
C ALA A 47 7.11 -3.42 -44.24
N CYS A 48 7.36 -4.08 -43.10
CA CYS A 48 8.42 -5.08 -42.95
C CYS A 48 8.17 -5.98 -41.73
N GLU A 49 8.10 -7.27 -42.03
CA GLU A 49 8.58 -8.44 -41.30
C GLU A 49 8.04 -8.85 -39.93
N ALA A 50 7.71 -10.14 -39.90
CA ALA A 50 7.31 -10.94 -38.77
C ALA A 50 8.48 -11.20 -37.81
N ALA A 51 8.20 -11.11 -36.51
CA ALA A 51 9.05 -11.69 -35.46
C ALA A 51 8.20 -12.60 -34.57
N LEU A 52 8.62 -13.86 -34.48
CA LEU A 52 8.07 -14.91 -33.63
C LEU A 52 8.27 -14.59 -32.13
N PRO A 53 7.47 -15.18 -31.22
CA PRO A 53 7.43 -14.80 -29.82
C PRO A 53 8.62 -15.35 -29.01
N TRP A 54 9.32 -14.44 -28.34
CA TRP A 54 10.37 -14.75 -27.36
C TRP A 54 9.75 -15.13 -26.00
N TRP A 55 9.56 -16.43 -25.76
CA TRP A 55 9.46 -16.99 -24.41
C TRP A 55 10.56 -18.04 -24.24
N GLU A 56 11.72 -17.64 -23.72
CA GLU A 56 12.60 -18.56 -23.00
C GLU A 56 13.29 -17.74 -21.90
N ALA A 57 12.96 -18.04 -20.65
CA ALA A 57 13.65 -17.53 -19.47
C ALA A 57 14.91 -18.40 -19.21
N PRO A 58 16.10 -17.84 -18.96
CA PRO A 58 17.22 -18.65 -18.52
C PRO A 58 17.17 -18.86 -17.00
N ARG A 59 17.26 -20.12 -16.60
CA ARG A 59 17.50 -20.58 -15.22
C ARG A 59 18.88 -20.08 -14.77
N ARG A 60 18.96 -19.62 -13.51
CA ARG A 60 20.24 -19.30 -12.84
C ARG A 60 20.97 -20.60 -12.49
N GLU A 61 22.06 -20.88 -13.19
CA GLU A 61 23.05 -21.89 -12.79
C GLU A 61 24.42 -21.26 -12.54
N SER A 62 24.88 -21.44 -11.30
CA SER A 62 26.28 -21.62 -10.86
C SER A 62 27.38 -20.69 -11.41
N VAL A 63 27.74 -19.68 -10.60
CA VAL A 63 29.11 -19.14 -10.57
C VAL A 63 29.97 -20.09 -9.73
N ARG A 64 30.80 -20.91 -10.38
CA ARG A 64 31.87 -21.66 -9.70
C ARG A 64 33.13 -20.79 -9.62
N LEU A 65 33.65 -20.66 -8.41
CA LEU A 65 34.99 -20.17 -8.11
C LEU A 65 36.04 -20.97 -8.89
N CYS A 66 36.98 -20.26 -9.53
CA CYS A 66 38.24 -20.84 -9.96
C CYS A 66 39.37 -20.04 -9.30
N CYS A 67 39.84 -20.52 -8.14
CA CYS A 67 41.09 -20.11 -7.54
C CYS A 67 41.75 -21.33 -6.89
N SER A 68 43.07 -21.42 -7.07
CA SER A 68 44.01 -22.42 -6.56
C SER A 68 44.11 -23.74 -7.33
N ARG A 69 45.20 -23.84 -8.10
CA ARG A 69 46.23 -24.87 -7.87
C ARG A 69 47.52 -24.43 -8.55
N GLY A 70 48.52 -24.16 -7.72
CA GLY A 70 49.89 -23.94 -8.14
C GLY A 70 50.48 -25.23 -8.71
N GLY A 71 51.15 -25.11 -9.85
CA GLY A 71 51.99 -26.14 -10.43
C GLY A 71 53.21 -25.46 -11.03
N ARG A 72 54.38 -25.75 -10.45
CA ARG A 72 55.68 -25.36 -10.98
C ARG A 72 55.94 -26.17 -12.25
N ALA A 73 56.14 -25.49 -13.37
CA ALA A 73 56.82 -26.05 -14.53
C ALA A 73 57.62 -24.93 -15.20
N ALA A 74 58.90 -25.23 -15.47
CA ALA A 74 59.89 -24.32 -16.01
C ALA A 74 59.55 -23.87 -17.44
N LEU A 75 59.81 -22.61 -17.76
CA LEU A 75 59.88 -22.06 -19.11
C LEU A 75 61.33 -21.65 -19.39
N PRO A 76 61.85 -21.81 -20.63
CA PRO A 76 62.99 -21.04 -21.07
C PRO A 76 62.55 -19.63 -21.51
N GLU A 77 63.43 -18.68 -21.24
CA GLU A 77 63.39 -17.25 -21.53
C GLU A 77 63.03 -16.93 -22.98
N LEU A 78 62.27 -15.83 -23.20
CA LEU A 78 62.43 -14.81 -24.26
C LEU A 78 61.14 -13.96 -24.43
N TRP A 79 60.99 -12.84 -23.69
CA TRP A 79 60.27 -11.61 -24.11
C TRP A 79 60.51 -10.47 -23.07
N PRO A 80 60.60 -9.18 -23.48
CA PRO A 80 61.16 -8.08 -22.66
C PRO A 80 60.19 -7.51 -21.61
N PRO A 81 60.69 -6.66 -20.68
CA PRO A 81 59.96 -6.27 -19.48
C PRO A 81 59.00 -5.10 -19.71
N GLU A 82 57.92 -5.12 -18.92
CA GLU A 82 57.05 -4.00 -18.54
C GLU A 82 56.08 -3.43 -19.60
N ALA A 83 54.89 -4.05 -19.66
CA ALA A 83 53.65 -3.34 -19.93
C ALA A 83 52.78 -3.37 -18.66
N PRO A 84 52.36 -2.23 -18.09
CA PRO A 84 51.50 -2.22 -16.93
C PRO A 84 50.15 -2.86 -17.31
N CYS A 85 49.80 -3.91 -16.59
CA CYS A 85 48.51 -4.56 -16.68
C CYS A 85 47.45 -3.54 -16.28
N LEU A 86 46.85 -2.87 -17.27
CA LEU A 86 45.61 -2.13 -17.10
C LEU A 86 44.57 -3.14 -16.64
N ALA A 87 44.46 -3.30 -15.32
CA ALA A 87 43.30 -3.86 -14.66
C ALA A 87 42.11 -3.01 -15.09
N ARG A 88 41.55 -3.36 -16.24
CA ARG A 88 40.27 -2.89 -16.73
C ARG A 88 39.29 -3.18 -15.62
N LEU A 89 38.94 -2.11 -14.91
CA LEU A 89 37.62 -1.81 -14.38
C LEU A 89 36.62 -2.84 -14.87
N CYS A 90 36.46 -3.92 -14.09
CA CYS A 90 35.25 -4.69 -14.18
C CYS A 90 34.16 -3.68 -13.83
N PRO A 91 33.20 -3.36 -14.72
CA PRO A 91 32.12 -2.46 -14.37
C PRO A 91 31.52 -3.00 -13.07
N PRO A 92 31.23 -2.16 -12.05
CA PRO A 92 30.45 -2.62 -10.92
C PRO A 92 29.23 -3.30 -11.53
N ALA A 93 29.01 -4.57 -11.17
CA ALA A 93 27.86 -5.33 -11.64
C ALA A 93 26.67 -4.39 -11.59
N LEU A 94 26.05 -4.11 -12.75
CA LEU A 94 24.90 -3.20 -12.83
C LEU A 94 23.92 -3.63 -11.74
N LEU A 95 23.93 -2.91 -10.62
CA LEU A 95 22.97 -3.13 -9.55
C LEU A 95 21.64 -2.89 -10.23
N ALA A 96 20.82 -3.94 -10.36
CA ALA A 96 19.51 -3.83 -10.94
C ALA A 96 18.79 -2.68 -10.23
N ALA A 97 18.33 -1.70 -11.00
CA ALA A 97 17.66 -0.52 -10.45
C ALA A 97 16.48 -0.97 -9.57
N ARG A 98 16.43 -0.46 -8.33
CA ARG A 98 15.29 -0.72 -7.43
C ARG A 98 13.99 -0.28 -8.07
N GLN A 99 12.91 -0.99 -7.78
CA GLN A 99 11.59 -0.72 -8.34
C GLN A 99 10.67 -0.12 -7.29
N ALA A 100 9.99 0.97 -7.64
CA ALA A 100 8.96 1.59 -6.82
C ALA A 100 7.59 1.51 -7.50
N LEU A 101 6.56 1.18 -6.72
CA LEU A 101 5.16 1.31 -7.12
C LEU A 101 4.53 2.46 -6.34
N ILE A 102 3.92 3.41 -7.05
CA ILE A 102 3.11 4.47 -6.43
C ILE A 102 1.64 4.22 -6.78
N VAL A 103 0.82 3.97 -5.76
CA VAL A 103 -0.63 3.83 -5.89
C VAL A 103 -1.29 5.15 -5.52
N LEU A 104 -1.90 5.82 -6.50
CA LEU A 104 -2.56 7.12 -6.31
C LEU A 104 -4.08 6.95 -6.29
N ALA A 105 -4.72 7.48 -5.24
CA ALA A 105 -6.17 7.47 -5.08
C ALA A 105 -6.73 8.91 -4.99
N HIS A 106 -6.68 9.66 -6.09
CA HIS A 106 -7.31 10.97 -6.20
C HIS A 106 -7.87 11.21 -7.62
N PRO A 107 -9.11 11.76 -7.78
CA PRO A 107 -9.71 11.95 -9.11
C PRO A 107 -9.08 13.10 -9.92
N GLU A 108 -8.66 14.18 -9.24
CA GLU A 108 -8.21 15.39 -9.92
C GLU A 108 -6.68 15.47 -10.12
N ARG A 109 -6.27 15.76 -11.35
CA ARG A 109 -4.86 16.02 -11.73
C ARG A 109 -4.32 17.34 -11.20
N THR A 110 -5.21 18.29 -10.88
CA THR A 110 -4.87 19.59 -10.30
C THR A 110 -4.72 19.53 -8.78
N SER A 111 -4.94 18.36 -8.17
CA SER A 111 -4.86 18.19 -6.72
C SER A 111 -3.43 18.19 -6.19
N PHE A 112 -3.29 18.55 -4.91
CA PHE A 112 -2.00 18.43 -4.22
C PHE A 112 -1.55 16.95 -4.08
N ASN A 113 -2.49 16.00 -4.03
CA ASN A 113 -2.17 14.57 -4.05
C ASN A 113 -1.50 14.15 -5.37
N TYR A 114 -1.99 14.66 -6.50
CA TYR A 114 -1.36 14.43 -7.79
C TYR A 114 0.05 15.05 -7.83
N ALA A 115 0.21 16.28 -7.31
CA ALA A 115 1.52 16.93 -7.20
C ALA A 115 2.52 16.16 -6.32
N MET A 116 2.08 15.62 -5.17
CA MET A 116 2.90 14.76 -4.31
C MET A 116 3.33 13.46 -5.02
N LYS A 117 2.44 12.88 -5.83
CA LYS A 117 2.79 11.72 -6.68
C LYS A 117 3.82 12.08 -7.72
N GLU A 118 3.68 13.19 -8.44
CA GLU A 118 4.66 13.65 -9.45
C GLU A 118 6.02 13.93 -8.82
N ALA A 119 6.04 14.63 -7.67
CA ALA A 119 7.25 14.86 -6.91
C ALA A 119 7.93 13.54 -6.49
N ALA A 120 7.15 12.51 -6.13
CA ALA A 120 7.69 11.21 -5.81
C ALA A 120 8.31 10.50 -7.02
N VAL A 121 7.64 10.52 -8.17
CA VAL A 121 8.14 9.97 -9.43
C VAL A 121 9.48 10.64 -9.79
N GLU A 122 9.51 11.97 -9.78
CA GLU A 122 10.71 12.77 -10.11
C GLU A 122 11.90 12.42 -9.21
N ALA A 123 11.70 12.44 -7.89
CA ALA A 123 12.78 12.20 -6.93
C ALA A 123 13.34 10.76 -7.00
N LEU A 124 12.47 9.77 -7.12
CA LEU A 124 12.87 8.37 -7.21
C LEU A 124 13.59 8.08 -8.53
N GLN A 125 13.08 8.58 -9.65
CA GLN A 125 13.74 8.42 -10.95
C GLN A 125 15.12 9.10 -10.98
N LYS A 126 15.24 10.31 -10.42
CA LYS A 126 16.52 11.01 -10.26
C LYS A 126 17.51 10.22 -9.40
N SER A 127 17.02 9.40 -8.48
CA SER A 127 17.81 8.52 -7.61
C SER A 127 18.07 7.14 -8.22
N GLY A 128 17.76 6.94 -9.51
CA GLY A 128 18.02 5.70 -10.25
C GLY A 128 16.96 4.60 -10.08
N TRP A 129 15.80 4.88 -9.49
CA TRP A 129 14.72 3.91 -9.36
C TRP A 129 13.91 3.79 -10.65
N LYS A 130 13.44 2.58 -10.94
CA LYS A 130 12.36 2.38 -11.91
C LYS A 130 11.02 2.57 -11.21
N VAL A 131 10.23 3.54 -11.65
CA VAL A 131 8.96 3.89 -11.00
C VAL A 131 7.78 3.45 -11.87
N THR A 132 6.84 2.72 -11.28
CA THR A 132 5.54 2.38 -11.87
C THR A 132 4.43 3.04 -11.08
N VAL A 133 3.37 3.48 -11.76
CA VAL A 133 2.23 4.17 -11.12
C VAL A 133 0.93 3.40 -11.39
N SER A 134 0.14 3.23 -10.34
CA SER A 134 -1.27 2.82 -10.42
C SER A 134 -2.13 4.00 -9.99
N ASP A 135 -2.53 4.83 -10.96
CA ASP A 135 -3.50 5.91 -10.77
C ASP A 135 -4.91 5.32 -10.87
N LEU A 136 -5.50 5.01 -9.71
CA LEU A 136 -6.72 4.20 -9.62
C LEU A 136 -7.90 4.86 -10.34
N TYR A 137 -7.99 6.19 -10.28
CA TYR A 137 -9.05 6.93 -10.97
C TYR A 137 -8.81 7.01 -12.48
N ALA A 138 -7.57 7.28 -12.92
CA ALA A 138 -7.24 7.28 -14.35
C ALA A 138 -7.43 5.89 -14.99
N MET A 139 -7.15 4.82 -14.23
CA MET A 139 -7.38 3.42 -14.64
C MET A 139 -8.86 3.02 -14.62
N ARG A 140 -9.74 3.82 -13.99
CA ARG A 140 -11.12 3.44 -13.67
C ARG A 140 -11.17 2.09 -12.96
N PHE A 141 -10.27 1.91 -11.99
CA PHE A 141 -10.15 0.66 -11.24
C PHE A 141 -11.49 0.30 -10.59
N ASN A 142 -11.98 -0.92 -10.80
CA ASN A 142 -13.20 -1.41 -10.15
C ASN A 142 -12.87 -1.73 -8.68
N PRO A 143 -13.45 -1.04 -7.68
CA PRO A 143 -13.14 -1.32 -6.28
C PRO A 143 -14.08 -2.36 -5.66
N VAL A 144 -15.05 -2.88 -6.40
CA VAL A 144 -16.07 -3.77 -5.85
C VAL A 144 -15.66 -5.22 -6.07
N LEU A 145 -15.49 -5.96 -4.98
CA LEU A 145 -15.28 -7.41 -5.02
C LEU A 145 -16.50 -8.07 -5.68
N SER A 146 -16.27 -8.96 -6.64
CA SER A 146 -17.35 -9.76 -7.22
C SER A 146 -16.86 -11.14 -7.66
N ARG A 147 -17.79 -11.99 -8.09
CA ARG A 147 -17.47 -13.29 -8.69
C ARG A 147 -16.67 -13.14 -9.99
N ASP A 148 -16.74 -11.97 -10.63
CA ASP A 148 -16.07 -11.66 -11.89
C ASP A 148 -14.55 -11.50 -11.71
N ASP A 149 -14.07 -11.40 -10.47
CA ASP A 149 -12.65 -11.45 -10.12
C ASP A 149 -12.05 -12.84 -10.38
N VAL A 150 -12.89 -13.86 -10.54
CA VAL A 150 -12.49 -15.24 -10.85
C VAL A 150 -12.97 -15.59 -12.26
N THR A 151 -12.01 -15.81 -13.15
CA THR A 151 -12.27 -16.31 -14.50
C THR A 151 -12.50 -17.82 -14.50
N GLY A 152 -13.33 -18.29 -15.42
CA GLY A 152 -13.73 -19.70 -15.51
C GLY A 152 -14.81 -20.08 -14.49
N LYS A 153 -14.97 -21.38 -14.25
CA LYS A 153 -16.00 -21.90 -13.35
C LYS A 153 -15.48 -21.89 -11.89
N PRO A 154 -16.18 -21.24 -10.94
CA PRO A 154 -15.86 -21.35 -9.52
C PRO A 154 -15.94 -22.80 -9.03
N LYS A 155 -15.23 -23.12 -7.96
CA LYS A 155 -15.23 -24.47 -7.36
C LYS A 155 -16.60 -24.81 -6.78
N ASP A 156 -17.21 -23.87 -6.05
CA ASP A 156 -18.57 -23.98 -5.53
C ASP A 156 -19.42 -22.78 -6.00
N PRO A 157 -20.03 -22.87 -7.19
CA PRO A 157 -20.84 -21.78 -7.71
C PRO A 157 -22.11 -21.49 -6.92
N GLN A 158 -22.58 -22.42 -6.09
CA GLN A 158 -23.81 -22.29 -5.30
C GLN A 158 -23.52 -21.59 -3.96
N HIS A 159 -22.35 -21.83 -3.37
CA HIS A 159 -21.91 -21.21 -2.12
C HIS A 159 -20.57 -20.48 -2.32
N PHE A 160 -20.60 -19.46 -3.16
CA PHE A 160 -19.39 -18.71 -3.50
C PHE A 160 -18.78 -18.03 -2.26
N SER A 161 -17.59 -18.48 -1.88
CA SER A 161 -16.78 -17.87 -0.80
C SER A 161 -15.61 -17.12 -1.42
N TYR A 162 -15.65 -15.79 -1.39
CA TYR A 162 -14.65 -14.94 -2.04
C TYR A 162 -13.20 -15.28 -1.62
N PRO A 163 -12.87 -15.44 -0.31
CA PRO A 163 -11.49 -15.78 0.09
C PRO A 163 -11.01 -17.13 -0.44
N ALA A 164 -11.88 -18.15 -0.43
CA ALA A 164 -11.54 -19.49 -0.89
C ALA A 164 -11.38 -19.53 -2.42
N GLU A 165 -12.31 -18.92 -3.14
CA GLU A 165 -12.34 -18.91 -4.61
C GLU A 165 -11.21 -18.08 -5.21
N THR A 166 -10.91 -16.90 -4.65
CA THR A 166 -9.80 -16.06 -5.13
C THR A 166 -8.43 -16.64 -4.78
N GLY A 167 -8.28 -17.28 -3.62
CA GLY A 167 -7.04 -18.00 -3.28
C GLY A 167 -6.76 -19.17 -4.23
N LEU A 168 -7.80 -19.92 -4.60
CA LEU A 168 -7.69 -20.97 -5.62
C LEU A 168 -7.43 -20.39 -7.02
N ALA A 169 -8.15 -19.34 -7.40
CA ALA A 169 -7.98 -18.66 -8.68
C ALA A 169 -6.58 -18.09 -8.85
N TRP A 170 -5.98 -17.54 -7.79
CA TRP A 170 -4.58 -17.11 -7.81
C TRP A 170 -3.64 -18.28 -8.12
N LYS A 171 -3.79 -19.39 -7.39
CA LYS A 171 -2.97 -20.60 -7.57
C LYS A 171 -3.06 -21.18 -8.98
N GLU A 172 -4.23 -21.08 -9.60
CA GLU A 172 -4.52 -21.62 -10.93
C GLU A 172 -4.36 -20.60 -12.07
N GLY A 173 -3.95 -19.36 -11.79
CA GLY A 173 -3.79 -18.31 -12.80
C GLY A 173 -5.12 -17.84 -13.42
N ARG A 174 -6.21 -17.91 -12.65
CA ARG A 174 -7.58 -17.59 -13.08
C ARG A 174 -8.13 -16.29 -12.49
N LEU A 175 -7.33 -15.44 -11.88
CA LEU A 175 -7.79 -14.12 -11.46
C LEU A 175 -8.09 -13.21 -12.66
N SER A 176 -8.97 -12.22 -12.47
CA SER A 176 -9.26 -11.22 -13.49
C SER A 176 -7.99 -10.47 -13.89
N LYS A 177 -7.92 -10.07 -15.18
CA LYS A 177 -6.71 -9.49 -15.77
C LYS A 177 -6.23 -8.24 -15.02
N ASP A 178 -7.15 -7.37 -14.61
CA ASP A 178 -6.82 -6.15 -13.89
C ASP A 178 -6.18 -6.42 -12.52
N ILE A 179 -6.64 -7.45 -11.80
CA ILE A 179 -6.00 -7.90 -10.55
C ILE A 179 -4.58 -8.41 -10.83
N VAL A 180 -4.43 -9.29 -11.82
CA VAL A 180 -3.13 -9.89 -12.19
C VAL A 180 -2.09 -8.81 -12.55
N GLU A 181 -2.50 -7.77 -13.28
CA GLU A 181 -1.58 -6.67 -13.63
C GLU A 181 -1.14 -5.86 -12.39
N GLU A 182 -2.02 -5.63 -11.41
CA GLU A 182 -1.64 -4.98 -10.16
C GLU A 182 -0.74 -5.87 -9.29
N GLN A 183 -1.01 -7.18 -9.24
CA GLN A 183 -0.15 -8.13 -8.53
C GLN A 183 1.27 -8.19 -9.12
N LYS A 184 1.41 -8.14 -10.45
CA LYS A 184 2.73 -8.06 -11.11
C LYS A 184 3.51 -6.80 -10.71
N LYS A 185 2.84 -5.65 -10.59
CA LYS A 185 3.48 -4.41 -10.15
C LYS A 185 3.98 -4.53 -8.71
N LEU A 186 3.16 -5.12 -7.83
CA LEU A 186 3.53 -5.38 -6.43
C LEU A 186 4.70 -6.38 -6.33
N ASP A 187 4.68 -7.45 -7.11
CA ASP A 187 5.74 -8.46 -7.13
C ASP A 187 7.09 -7.86 -7.57
N ALA A 188 7.06 -6.98 -8.58
CA ALA A 188 8.24 -6.27 -9.06
C ALA A 188 8.77 -5.21 -8.08
N ALA A 189 7.91 -4.57 -7.27
CA ALA A 189 8.29 -3.43 -6.44
C ALA A 189 9.09 -3.81 -5.18
N ASP A 190 10.16 -3.06 -4.91
CA ASP A 190 10.87 -3.05 -3.63
C ASP A 190 10.20 -2.10 -2.63
N LEU A 191 9.75 -0.94 -3.13
CA LEU A 191 9.06 0.11 -2.36
C LEU A 191 7.64 0.33 -2.89
N VAL A 192 6.65 0.39 -1.99
CA VAL A 192 5.26 0.77 -2.33
C VAL A 192 4.87 2.06 -1.60
N ILE A 193 4.37 3.05 -2.35
CA ILE A 193 3.90 4.32 -1.80
C ILE A 193 2.41 4.45 -2.08
N PHE A 194 1.61 4.61 -1.03
CA PHE A 194 0.19 4.90 -1.15
C PHE A 194 -0.06 6.39 -1.00
N GLN A 195 -0.43 7.07 -2.09
CA GLN A 195 -0.75 8.50 -2.11
C GLN A 195 -2.27 8.72 -2.12
N PHE A 196 -2.81 9.37 -1.08
CA PHE A 196 -4.26 9.59 -0.98
C PHE A 196 -4.65 10.76 -0.05
N PRO A 197 -5.83 11.37 -0.22
CA PRO A 197 -6.41 12.21 0.81
C PRO A 197 -7.03 11.34 1.92
N LEU A 198 -6.79 11.68 3.19
CA LEU A 198 -7.49 11.06 4.31
C LEU A 198 -9.00 11.33 4.18
N GLN A 199 -9.80 10.27 4.04
CA GLN A 199 -11.25 10.36 3.88
C GLN A 199 -11.90 9.52 4.96
N TRP A 200 -12.79 10.12 5.76
CA TRP A 200 -13.46 9.44 6.87
C TRP A 200 -12.50 8.64 7.76
N PHE A 201 -11.39 9.28 8.15
CA PHE A 201 -10.37 8.69 9.04
C PHE A 201 -9.68 7.43 8.47
N GLY A 202 -9.78 7.21 7.16
CA GLY A 202 -9.13 6.09 6.48
C GLY A 202 -8.76 6.40 5.03
N VAL A 203 -8.58 5.34 4.26
CA VAL A 203 -8.25 5.43 2.83
C VAL A 203 -9.52 5.69 1.99
N PRO A 204 -9.41 6.32 0.81
CA PRO A 204 -10.52 6.41 -0.14
C PRO A 204 -11.08 5.04 -0.50
N ALA A 205 -12.39 4.96 -0.73
CA ALA A 205 -13.07 3.69 -1.04
C ALA A 205 -12.44 2.95 -2.23
N ILE A 206 -11.97 3.67 -3.25
CA ILE A 206 -11.30 3.05 -4.40
C ILE A 206 -9.97 2.37 -4.02
N LEU A 207 -9.24 2.92 -3.05
CA LEU A 207 -8.01 2.32 -2.52
C LEU A 207 -8.33 1.16 -1.58
N LYS A 208 -9.41 1.25 -0.79
CA LYS A 208 -9.87 0.11 0.00
C LYS A 208 -10.22 -1.09 -0.87
N GLY A 209 -10.97 -0.86 -1.95
CA GLY A 209 -11.32 -1.90 -2.92
C GLY A 209 -10.10 -2.45 -3.66
N TRP A 210 -9.07 -1.62 -3.91
CA TRP A 210 -7.79 -2.10 -4.45
C TRP A 210 -7.11 -3.07 -3.48
N TYR A 211 -7.04 -2.76 -2.18
CA TYR A 211 -6.53 -3.72 -1.20
C TYR A 211 -7.30 -5.03 -1.22
N GLU A 212 -8.64 -4.94 -1.19
CA GLU A 212 -9.51 -6.11 -1.09
C GLU A 212 -9.42 -7.05 -2.30
N ARG A 213 -9.29 -6.49 -3.52
CA ARG A 213 -9.22 -7.28 -4.76
C ARG A 213 -7.80 -7.76 -5.09
N VAL A 214 -6.77 -6.95 -4.78
CA VAL A 214 -5.38 -7.25 -5.18
C VAL A 214 -4.64 -8.09 -4.16
N LEU A 215 -4.88 -7.88 -2.85
CA LEU A 215 -4.19 -8.59 -1.77
C LEU A 215 -4.85 -9.95 -1.46
N THR A 216 -4.93 -10.82 -2.46
CA THR A 216 -5.56 -12.13 -2.33
C THR A 216 -4.75 -13.09 -1.45
N GLY A 217 -5.44 -14.04 -0.81
CA GLY A 217 -4.80 -15.12 -0.07
C GLY A 217 -3.90 -15.96 -0.98
N GLY A 218 -2.74 -16.37 -0.48
CA GLY A 218 -1.68 -17.03 -1.25
C GLY A 218 -0.70 -16.05 -1.90
N PHE A 219 -1.19 -14.94 -2.45
CA PHE A 219 -0.34 -13.88 -3.02
C PHE A 219 0.23 -12.96 -1.94
N ALA A 220 -0.64 -12.27 -1.21
CA ALA A 220 -0.25 -11.20 -0.29
C ALA A 220 -0.17 -11.66 1.16
N TYR A 221 -0.85 -12.75 1.53
CA TYR A 221 -0.82 -13.28 2.89
C TYR A 221 -1.09 -14.79 2.92
N SER A 222 -0.71 -15.44 4.02
CA SER A 222 -1.20 -16.76 4.41
C SER A 222 -1.35 -16.85 5.92
N TYR A 223 -2.30 -17.65 6.41
CA TYR A 223 -2.46 -17.85 7.86
C TYR A 223 -1.29 -18.58 8.52
N SER A 224 -0.50 -19.36 7.75
CA SER A 224 0.73 -20.00 8.23
C SER A 224 1.93 -19.05 8.31
N ALA A 225 1.84 -17.86 7.70
CA ALA A 225 2.93 -16.90 7.61
C ALA A 225 2.33 -15.47 7.63
N MET A 226 1.90 -15.05 8.81
CA MET A 226 1.30 -13.73 9.04
C MET A 226 2.36 -12.71 9.48
N TYR A 227 2.06 -11.43 9.31
CA TYR A 227 2.88 -10.33 9.82
C TYR A 227 4.33 -10.40 9.31
N ASP A 228 5.33 -10.33 10.19
CA ASP A 228 6.77 -10.36 9.82
C ASP A 228 7.23 -11.59 9.00
N GLN A 229 6.41 -12.64 8.91
CA GLN A 229 6.65 -13.80 8.04
C GLN A 229 5.94 -13.73 6.68
N GLY A 230 5.14 -12.70 6.44
CA GLY A 230 4.32 -12.55 5.23
C GLY A 230 5.12 -12.47 3.93
N PRO A 231 4.47 -12.71 2.77
CA PRO A 231 5.10 -12.70 1.46
C PRO A 231 5.90 -11.43 1.14
N PHE A 232 5.50 -10.28 1.69
CA PHE A 232 6.13 -8.99 1.43
C PHE A 232 7.18 -8.56 2.46
N LYS A 233 7.72 -9.49 3.28
CA LYS A 233 8.74 -9.20 4.31
C LYS A 233 10.02 -8.51 3.85
N ASN A 234 10.36 -8.63 2.58
CA ASN A 234 11.53 -7.99 1.98
C ASN A 234 11.21 -6.67 1.26
N LYS A 235 9.95 -6.22 1.30
CA LYS A 235 9.49 -4.99 0.66
C LYS A 235 9.21 -3.92 1.72
N LYS A 236 9.47 -2.65 1.36
CA LYS A 236 9.14 -1.50 2.20
C LYS A 236 7.87 -0.82 1.68
N THR A 237 7.10 -0.23 2.58
CA THR A 237 5.90 0.53 2.20
C THR A 237 5.75 1.77 3.07
N LEU A 238 5.08 2.81 2.55
CA LEU A 238 4.68 3.96 3.35
C LEU A 238 3.35 4.56 2.90
N LEU A 239 2.66 5.21 3.83
CA LEU A 239 1.47 6.01 3.56
C LEU A 239 1.91 7.47 3.36
N SER A 240 1.58 8.05 2.22
CA SER A 240 1.73 9.48 1.94
C SER A 240 0.35 10.09 1.77
N PHE A 241 -0.08 10.94 2.70
CA PHE A 241 -1.46 11.43 2.67
C PHE A 241 -1.61 12.87 3.10
N THR A 242 -2.69 13.48 2.62
CA THR A 242 -3.09 14.86 2.96
C THR A 242 -4.31 14.83 3.88
N THR A 243 -4.41 15.76 4.82
CA THR A 243 -5.62 15.94 5.65
C THR A 243 -6.25 17.32 5.42
N GLY A 244 -7.55 17.41 5.74
CA GLY A 244 -8.23 18.69 5.91
C GLY A 244 -7.93 19.34 7.27
N GLY A 245 -7.96 18.55 8.34
CA GLY A 245 -7.65 19.03 9.70
C GLY A 245 -6.16 19.32 9.91
N MET A 246 -5.85 20.24 10.81
CA MET A 246 -4.48 20.55 11.22
C MET A 246 -3.89 19.47 12.14
N GLY A 247 -2.55 19.41 12.23
CA GLY A 247 -1.86 18.39 13.02
C GLY A 247 -2.28 18.33 14.50
N SER A 248 -2.53 19.49 15.12
CA SER A 248 -2.96 19.55 16.54
C SER A 248 -4.33 18.90 16.79
N MET A 249 -5.18 18.76 15.77
CA MET A 249 -6.46 18.05 15.92
C MET A 249 -6.26 16.55 16.10
N TYR A 250 -5.12 16.02 15.67
CA TYR A 250 -4.80 14.58 15.68
C TYR A 250 -3.76 14.18 16.74
N THR A 251 -3.53 15.04 17.74
CA THR A 251 -2.78 14.68 18.95
C THR A 251 -3.71 14.03 19.97
N PRO A 252 -3.20 13.42 21.06
CA PRO A 252 -4.05 12.86 22.12
C PRO A 252 -5.03 13.87 22.74
N GLU A 253 -4.69 15.15 22.75
CA GLU A 253 -5.54 16.25 23.22
C GLU A 253 -6.47 16.82 22.14
N GLY A 254 -6.26 16.42 20.89
CA GLY A 254 -6.99 16.91 19.74
C GLY A 254 -8.37 16.28 19.59
N ILE A 255 -9.31 17.02 19.01
CA ILE A 255 -10.71 16.59 18.85
C ILE A 255 -10.89 15.33 17.99
N ASN A 256 -9.95 15.04 17.08
CA ASN A 256 -9.98 13.84 16.24
C ASN A 256 -9.31 12.63 16.90
N GLY A 257 -8.69 12.82 18.07
CA GLY A 257 -7.92 11.81 18.78
C GLY A 257 -6.56 11.50 18.16
N ASP A 258 -5.81 10.64 18.84
CA ASP A 258 -4.45 10.27 18.48
C ASP A 258 -4.37 9.59 17.10
N ILE A 259 -3.61 10.21 16.18
CA ILE A 259 -3.38 9.68 14.83
C ILE A 259 -2.81 8.26 14.81
N ASN A 260 -2.07 7.86 15.85
CA ASN A 260 -1.49 6.52 15.92
C ASN A 260 -2.59 5.44 15.89
N ILE A 261 -3.74 5.72 16.54
CA ILE A 261 -4.90 4.82 16.56
C ILE A 261 -5.53 4.73 15.16
N LEU A 262 -5.63 5.87 14.47
CA LEU A 262 -6.23 5.94 13.13
C LEU A 262 -5.42 5.18 12.07
N LEU A 263 -4.08 5.23 12.19
CA LEU A 263 -3.19 4.59 11.23
C LEU A 263 -3.02 3.09 11.47
N TRP A 264 -3.21 2.62 12.70
CA TRP A 264 -2.99 1.24 13.10
C TRP A 264 -3.72 0.20 12.21
N PRO A 265 -5.03 0.32 11.90
CA PRO A 265 -5.72 -0.67 11.06
C PRO A 265 -5.14 -0.79 9.64
N ILE A 266 -4.57 0.28 9.11
CA ILE A 266 -4.00 0.30 7.76
C ILE A 266 -2.55 -0.22 7.81
N GLN A 267 -1.70 0.40 8.64
CA GLN A 267 -0.28 0.06 8.73
C GLN A 267 -0.07 -1.35 9.29
N SER A 268 -0.75 -1.71 10.38
CA SER A 268 -0.64 -3.05 10.98
C SER A 268 -1.55 -4.05 10.26
N GLY A 269 -2.86 -3.76 10.23
CA GLY A 269 -3.89 -4.72 9.80
C GLY A 269 -3.91 -5.02 8.30
N THR A 270 -3.47 -4.09 7.45
CA THR A 270 -3.38 -4.32 5.99
C THR A 270 -1.95 -4.57 5.56
N LEU A 271 -1.05 -3.63 5.82
CA LEU A 271 0.28 -3.62 5.23
C LEU A 271 1.23 -4.59 5.95
N HIS A 272 1.40 -4.43 7.25
CA HIS A 272 2.30 -5.28 8.03
C HIS A 272 1.79 -6.73 8.06
N PHE A 273 0.47 -6.97 8.08
CA PHE A 273 -0.11 -8.30 7.96
C PHE A 273 0.37 -9.07 6.72
N CYS A 274 0.56 -8.38 5.59
CA CYS A 274 1.11 -8.96 4.36
C CYS A 274 2.65 -9.11 4.39
N GLY A 275 3.30 -8.64 5.45
CA GLY A 275 4.74 -8.70 5.68
C GLY A 275 5.50 -7.41 5.44
N PHE A 276 4.88 -6.36 4.92
CA PHE A 276 5.63 -5.14 4.63
C PHE A 276 6.40 -4.59 5.85
N GLN A 277 7.61 -4.10 5.57
CA GLN A 277 8.32 -3.19 6.45
C GLN A 277 7.73 -1.78 6.28
N VAL A 278 6.88 -1.36 7.21
CA VAL A 278 6.17 -0.09 7.11
C VAL A 278 7.06 1.06 7.59
N LEU A 279 7.37 2.03 6.73
CA LEU A 279 8.10 3.24 7.08
C LEU A 279 7.15 4.30 7.69
N ALA A 280 7.74 5.30 8.35
CA ALA A 280 6.98 6.42 8.88
C ALA A 280 6.11 7.09 7.79
N PRO A 281 4.85 7.46 8.08
CA PRO A 281 3.99 8.09 7.10
C PRO A 281 4.50 9.48 6.71
N GLN A 282 4.22 9.90 5.47
CA GLN A 282 4.38 11.29 5.04
C GLN A 282 3.01 11.98 5.16
N ILE A 283 2.88 12.93 6.09
CA ILE A 283 1.60 13.58 6.38
C ILE A 283 1.66 15.06 6.05
N ALA A 284 0.81 15.49 5.12
CA ALA A 284 0.61 16.89 4.78
C ALA A 284 -0.68 17.40 5.43
N PHE A 285 -0.56 17.95 6.64
CA PHE A 285 -1.70 18.43 7.41
C PHE A 285 -2.30 19.71 6.84
N SER A 286 -3.63 19.85 6.96
CA SER A 286 -4.38 21.07 6.62
C SER A 286 -4.01 21.68 5.26
N ILE A 287 -3.91 20.84 4.23
CA ILE A 287 -3.37 21.27 2.93
C ILE A 287 -4.21 22.37 2.26
N GLY A 288 -5.52 22.38 2.53
CA GLY A 288 -6.44 23.41 2.05
C GLY A 288 -6.20 24.80 2.65
N HIS A 289 -5.49 24.88 3.78
CA HIS A 289 -5.13 26.14 4.47
C HIS A 289 -3.64 26.49 4.33
N THR A 290 -2.88 25.71 3.56
CA THR A 290 -1.44 25.90 3.40
C THR A 290 -1.14 26.87 2.23
N PRO A 291 -0.39 27.96 2.44
CA PRO A 291 -0.02 28.91 1.39
C PRO A 291 0.81 28.27 0.24
N PRO A 292 0.78 28.83 -0.98
CA PRO A 292 1.50 28.27 -2.13
C PRO A 292 2.99 28.01 -1.90
N GLU A 293 3.69 28.92 -1.21
CA GLU A 293 5.12 28.82 -0.90
C GLU A 293 5.38 27.63 0.03
N ALA A 294 4.57 27.50 1.08
CA ALA A 294 4.64 26.38 2.02
C ALA A 294 4.29 25.04 1.35
N ARG A 295 3.31 25.02 0.43
CA ARG A 295 3.00 23.82 -0.37
C ARG A 295 4.19 23.39 -1.23
N SER A 296 4.92 24.35 -1.79
CA SER A 296 6.13 24.07 -2.58
C SER A 296 7.24 23.49 -1.69
N GLN A 297 7.41 24.01 -0.47
CA GLN A 297 8.36 23.46 0.50
C GLN A 297 8.00 22.03 0.92
N ILE A 298 6.71 21.70 1.10
CA ILE A 298 6.27 20.33 1.40
C ILE A 298 6.69 19.37 0.28
N LEU A 299 6.53 19.76 -0.99
CA LEU A 299 6.96 18.95 -2.14
C LEU A 299 8.47 18.74 -2.14
N GLU A 300 9.27 19.78 -1.90
CA GLU A 300 10.72 19.67 -1.86
C GLU A 300 11.23 18.85 -0.67
N MET A 301 10.61 18.97 0.51
CA MET A 301 10.91 18.11 1.66
C MET A 301 10.58 16.64 1.37
N TRP A 302 9.47 16.40 0.66
CA TRP A 302 9.09 15.06 0.24
C TRP A 302 10.11 14.46 -0.75
N LYS A 303 10.53 15.21 -1.77
CA LYS A 303 11.61 14.81 -2.68
C LYS A 303 12.90 14.51 -1.94
N LYS A 304 13.29 15.37 -0.99
CA LYS A 304 14.50 15.21 -0.19
C LYS A 304 14.48 13.92 0.62
N ARG A 305 13.36 13.60 1.26
CA ARG A 305 13.17 12.35 2.01
C ARG A 305 13.31 11.13 1.09
N LEU A 306 12.69 11.18 -0.09
CA LEU A 306 12.72 10.09 -1.06
C LEU A 306 14.11 9.73 -1.57
N ALA A 307 15.06 10.67 -1.57
CA ALA A 307 16.44 10.42 -1.97
C ALA A 307 17.14 9.36 -1.09
N THR A 308 16.73 9.20 0.17
CA THR A 308 17.32 8.24 1.11
C THR A 308 16.30 7.29 1.73
N ILE A 309 15.10 7.19 1.17
CA ILE A 309 13.96 6.48 1.77
C ILE A 309 14.23 5.01 2.10
N TRP A 310 15.08 4.36 1.30
CA TRP A 310 15.41 2.95 1.53
C TRP A 310 16.28 2.72 2.76
N GLU A 311 17.04 3.73 3.19
CA GLU A 311 17.90 3.61 4.36
C GLU A 311 17.14 3.89 5.66
N GLU A 312 15.88 4.35 5.58
CA GLU A 312 15.05 4.59 6.76
C GLU A 312 14.75 3.30 7.53
N THR A 313 14.87 3.39 8.85
CA THR A 313 14.40 2.38 9.80
C THR A 313 12.87 2.31 9.74
N PRO A 314 12.26 1.12 9.55
CA PRO A 314 10.82 0.96 9.63
C PRO A 314 10.24 1.24 11.01
N LEU A 315 8.92 1.46 11.07
CA LEU A 315 8.14 1.44 12.31
C LEU A 315 8.24 0.07 13.00
N SER A 316 8.10 0.08 14.32
CA SER A 316 8.19 -1.13 15.14
C SER A 316 6.80 -1.73 15.39
N PHE A 317 6.67 -3.03 15.09
CA PHE A 317 5.51 -3.85 15.43
C PHE A 317 5.92 -4.98 16.38
N ALA A 318 4.96 -5.58 17.07
CA ALA A 318 5.22 -6.75 17.92
C ALA A 318 5.59 -7.95 17.02
N PRO A 319 6.80 -8.53 17.16
CA PRO A 319 7.21 -9.67 16.33
C PRO A 319 6.30 -10.88 16.52
N SER A 320 6.06 -11.64 15.46
CA SER A 320 5.12 -12.76 15.48
C SER A 320 5.55 -13.90 16.42
N TYR A 321 6.86 -14.06 16.64
CA TYR A 321 7.42 -15.06 17.56
C TYR A 321 7.04 -14.84 19.03
N ASN A 322 6.53 -13.64 19.39
CA ASN A 322 6.02 -13.35 20.72
C ASN A 322 4.63 -13.96 20.97
N PHE A 323 3.98 -14.52 19.95
CA PHE A 323 2.62 -15.06 20.04
C PHE A 323 2.61 -16.58 19.85
N ASP A 324 1.63 -17.24 20.45
CA ASP A 324 1.31 -18.65 20.14
C ASP A 324 0.41 -18.69 18.90
N LEU A 325 1.02 -18.88 17.72
CA LEU A 325 0.34 -18.87 16.42
C LEU A 325 -0.41 -20.18 16.11
N SER A 326 -1.06 -20.76 17.11
CA SER A 326 -1.89 -21.96 16.98
C SER A 326 -3.34 -21.69 17.40
N PHE A 327 -4.27 -22.47 16.85
CA PHE A 327 -5.67 -22.43 17.30
C PHE A 327 -5.82 -22.80 18.78
N ALA A 328 -5.01 -23.73 19.28
CA ALA A 328 -5.03 -24.13 20.69
C ALA A 328 -4.56 -23.00 21.60
N GLY A 329 -3.53 -22.25 21.19
CA GLY A 329 -3.03 -21.07 21.92
C GLY A 329 -3.84 -19.79 21.69
N GLY A 330 -4.85 -19.83 20.82
CA GLY A 330 -5.76 -18.72 20.57
C GLY A 330 -5.11 -17.49 19.93
N PHE A 331 -3.92 -17.62 19.33
CA PHE A 331 -3.17 -16.49 18.76
C PHE A 331 -2.82 -15.40 19.79
N LEU A 332 -2.68 -15.79 21.07
CA LEU A 332 -2.40 -14.88 22.17
C LEU A 332 -0.89 -14.65 22.36
N LEU A 333 -0.57 -13.54 23.04
CA LEU A 333 0.79 -13.26 23.47
C LEU A 333 1.27 -14.38 24.39
N LYS A 334 2.47 -14.88 24.17
CA LYS A 334 3.09 -15.92 25.00
C LYS A 334 3.21 -15.48 26.46
N LYS A 335 3.06 -16.43 27.40
CA LYS A 335 3.02 -16.13 28.83
C LYS A 335 4.33 -15.49 29.31
N GLU A 336 5.48 -16.00 28.84
CA GLU A 336 6.78 -15.43 29.19
C GLU A 336 6.92 -13.97 28.73
N VAL A 337 6.33 -13.64 27.58
CA VAL A 337 6.33 -12.28 27.04
C VAL A 337 5.36 -11.39 27.82
N GLN A 338 4.20 -11.90 28.26
CA GLN A 338 3.28 -11.16 29.13
C GLN A 338 3.96 -10.75 30.44
N GLU A 339 4.62 -11.69 31.11
CA GLU A 339 5.35 -11.47 32.37
C GLU A 339 6.44 -10.40 32.20
N GLN A 340 7.22 -10.45 31.11
CA GLN A 340 8.22 -9.43 30.77
C GLN A 340 7.65 -8.03 30.52
N GLN A 341 6.35 -7.93 30.22
CA GLN A 341 5.70 -6.64 29.99
C GLN A 341 5.11 -6.06 31.26
N GLU A 342 4.88 -6.82 32.34
CA GLU A 342 4.15 -6.36 33.54
C GLU A 342 4.69 -5.05 34.10
N ASP A 343 6.02 -4.95 34.29
CA ASP A 343 6.69 -3.78 34.86
C ASP A 343 6.92 -2.63 33.86
N LYS A 344 6.59 -2.82 32.57
CA LYS A 344 6.81 -1.77 31.55
C LYS A 344 5.70 -0.73 31.59
N LYS A 345 6.07 0.54 31.44
CA LYS A 345 5.13 1.67 31.42
C LYS A 345 4.17 1.61 30.22
N TYR A 346 4.67 1.23 29.05
CA TYR A 346 3.89 1.18 27.80
C TYR A 346 3.69 -0.27 27.37
N GLY A 347 2.65 -0.52 26.58
CA GLY A 347 2.52 -1.78 25.85
C GLY A 347 3.55 -1.90 24.70
N LEU A 348 3.40 -2.95 23.90
CA LEU A 348 4.33 -3.24 22.80
C LEU A 348 4.16 -2.30 21.61
N THR A 349 2.91 -1.95 21.28
CA THR A 349 2.52 -1.15 20.12
C THR A 349 1.19 -0.45 20.39
N THR A 350 0.68 0.33 19.43
CA THR A 350 -0.67 0.91 19.50
C THR A 350 -1.76 -0.15 19.65
N GLY A 351 -1.73 -1.25 18.88
CA GLY A 351 -2.75 -2.30 18.99
C GLY A 351 -2.49 -3.34 20.07
N GLN A 352 -1.23 -3.52 20.48
CA GLN A 352 -0.85 -4.37 21.62
C GLN A 352 -0.47 -3.51 22.82
N HIS A 353 -1.40 -2.62 23.22
CA HIS A 353 -1.19 -1.70 24.34
C HIS A 353 -1.37 -2.37 25.72
N LEU A 354 -1.97 -3.57 25.79
CA LEU A 354 -2.09 -4.39 27.01
C LEU A 354 -2.79 -3.66 28.18
N GLY A 355 -3.76 -2.78 27.87
CA GLY A 355 -4.44 -1.94 28.88
C GLY A 355 -3.58 -0.80 29.44
N LYS A 356 -2.36 -0.61 28.94
CA LYS A 356 -1.41 0.43 29.36
C LYS A 356 -1.54 1.69 28.49
N PRO A 357 -0.92 2.82 28.89
CA PRO A 357 -0.77 3.97 28.02
C PRO A 357 -0.18 3.60 26.66
N LEU A 358 -0.64 4.28 25.60
CA LEU A 358 -0.12 4.06 24.25
C LEU A 358 1.36 4.48 24.18
N LEU A 359 2.14 3.66 23.48
CA LEU A 359 3.52 3.98 23.17
C LEU A 359 3.54 5.23 22.25
N PRO A 360 4.18 6.34 22.66
CA PRO A 360 4.16 7.58 21.89
C PRO A 360 4.70 7.39 20.47
N ASP A 361 4.01 7.98 19.50
CA ASP A 361 4.41 8.03 18.10
C ASP A 361 4.65 6.66 17.42
N ASN A 362 4.15 5.55 17.99
CA ASN A 362 4.44 4.19 17.50
C ASN A 362 4.13 3.97 16.01
N GLN A 363 3.16 4.68 15.45
CA GLN A 363 2.71 4.56 14.07
C GLN A 363 3.14 5.76 13.18
N VAL A 364 3.83 6.75 13.76
CA VAL A 364 4.28 7.95 13.03
C VAL A 364 5.79 8.17 13.05
N LYS A 365 6.53 7.58 13.99
CA LYS A 365 8.00 7.65 14.05
C LYS A 365 8.61 6.27 14.31
N ALA A 366 9.72 6.00 13.62
CA ALA A 366 10.53 4.84 13.95
C ALA A 366 11.14 5.03 15.35
N GLN A 367 11.01 4.02 16.20
CA GLN A 367 11.64 4.03 17.51
C GLN A 367 13.16 3.91 17.35
N GLN A 368 13.93 4.73 18.06
CA GLN A 368 15.38 4.57 18.13
C GLN A 368 15.67 3.28 18.91
N LYS A 369 16.52 2.42 18.34
CA LYS A 369 16.94 1.17 18.98
C LYS A 369 17.89 1.42 20.13
#